data_AF-A0A8C3UXK7-F1
#
_entry.id   AF-A0A8C3UXK7-F1
#
_cell.length_a   1.000
_cell.length_b   1.000
_cell.length_c   1.000
_cell.angle_alpha   90.00
_cell.angle_beta   90.00
_cell.angle_gamma   90.00
#
_symmetry.space_group_name_H-M   'P 1'
#
loop_
_entity.id
_entity.type
_entity.pdbx_description
1 polymer ?
#
loop_
_entity_poly.entity_id
_entity_poly.type
_entity_poly.pdbx_seq_one_letter_code
_entity_poly.pdbx_strand_id
1 'polypeptide(L)'
;MSKVELESRLESLTDEINFLRQLYEEELQELRAQVSDTAVVVSMDNSRQLDMAGVLADVRAQYEDIAGRSRAEAEGLYQVKYEELKTAAGKQGDDLRQTRSQIQELNRRIQRIQAEIEALKNQRSGLEAAVAEAEERGELALRDARAKLGGLEGALAQAKQDLARQLREYQELMNVKLALDIEIATYRKLLEGEESRWEALIPNPRSHRSAPSSPQVDSGEGTRCPPHPLRPRPPPKSRAIVIKKIETRDGKLVSESSDVLES
;
A
#
# COMPACT_ATOMS: atom_id res chain seq x y z
N MET A 1 -125.44 -128.65 18.62
CA MET A 1 -124.61 -127.64 17.94
C MET A 1 -125.44 -126.99 16.86
N SER A 2 -126.15 -125.94 17.26
CA SER A 2 -127.17 -125.27 16.43
C SER A 2 -126.51 -124.14 15.62
N LYS A 3 -127.07 -123.81 14.47
CA LYS A 3 -126.61 -122.76 13.54
C LYS A 3 -126.23 -121.44 14.23
N VAL A 4 -126.94 -121.09 15.31
CA VAL A 4 -126.74 -119.88 16.11
C VAL A 4 -125.35 -119.82 16.77
N GLU A 5 -124.79 -120.94 17.22
CA GLU A 5 -123.47 -120.98 17.87
C GLU A 5 -122.32 -120.79 16.87
N LEU A 6 -122.53 -121.16 15.60
CA LEU A 6 -121.57 -120.92 14.52
C LEU A 6 -121.61 -119.45 14.07
N GLU A 7 -122.81 -118.86 13.98
CA GLU A 7 -122.98 -117.44 13.65
C GLU A 7 -122.37 -116.54 14.74
N SER A 8 -122.56 -116.86 16.03
CA SER A 8 -121.94 -116.08 17.12
C SER A 8 -120.41 -116.21 17.14
N ARG A 9 -119.87 -117.38 16.78
CA ARG A 9 -118.40 -117.56 16.64
C ARG A 9 -117.86 -116.79 15.44
N LEU A 10 -118.60 -116.73 14.36
CA LEU A 10 -118.22 -115.99 13.15
C LEU A 10 -118.24 -114.49 13.44
N GLU A 11 -119.26 -113.98 14.13
CA GLU A 11 -119.29 -112.60 14.64
C GLU A 11 -118.11 -112.32 15.56
N SER A 12 -117.85 -113.17 16.57
CA SER A 12 -116.73 -112.94 17.49
C SER A 12 -115.36 -112.95 16.78
N LEU A 13 -115.16 -113.87 15.82
CA LEU A 13 -113.93 -113.91 15.00
C LEU A 13 -113.81 -112.69 14.09
N THR A 14 -114.95 -112.17 13.60
CA THR A 14 -114.96 -110.96 12.76
C THR A 14 -114.62 -109.72 13.58
N ASP A 15 -115.14 -109.62 14.79
CA ASP A 15 -114.82 -108.55 15.74
C ASP A 15 -113.34 -108.59 16.14
N GLU A 16 -112.77 -109.77 16.36
CA GLU A 16 -111.36 -109.94 16.69
C GLU A 16 -110.44 -109.56 15.51
N ILE A 17 -110.81 -109.91 14.28
CA ILE A 17 -110.09 -109.48 13.07
C ILE A 17 -110.12 -107.96 12.92
N ASN A 18 -111.27 -107.33 13.17
CA ASN A 18 -111.41 -105.88 13.06
C ASN A 18 -110.59 -105.15 14.14
N PHE A 19 -110.60 -105.68 15.37
CA PHE A 19 -109.77 -105.15 16.47
C PHE A 19 -108.27 -105.21 16.13
N LEU A 20 -107.78 -106.35 15.64
CA LEU A 20 -106.38 -106.50 15.27
C LEU A 20 -105.97 -105.59 14.10
N ARG A 21 -106.86 -105.36 13.14
CA ARG A 21 -106.59 -104.41 12.03
C ARG A 21 -106.42 -102.98 12.52
N GLN A 22 -107.32 -102.53 13.41
CA GLN A 22 -107.23 -101.18 13.97
C GLN A 22 -105.95 -101.01 14.80
N LEU A 23 -105.60 -102.00 15.62
CA LEU A 23 -104.37 -101.99 16.42
C LEU A 23 -103.12 -101.85 15.53
N TYR A 24 -103.00 -102.68 14.48
CA TYR A 24 -101.84 -102.61 13.60
C TYR A 24 -101.77 -101.33 12.76
N GLU A 25 -102.91 -100.72 12.46
CA GLU A 25 -102.95 -99.45 11.75
C GLU A 25 -102.47 -98.30 12.63
N GLU A 26 -102.80 -98.32 13.93
CA GLU A 26 -102.28 -97.36 14.92
C GLU A 26 -100.76 -97.54 15.13
N GLU A 27 -100.27 -98.78 15.30
CA GLU A 27 -98.82 -99.05 15.43
C GLU A 27 -98.02 -98.58 14.21
N LEU A 28 -98.56 -98.77 12.99
CA LEU A 28 -97.91 -98.30 11.77
C LEU A 28 -97.86 -96.76 11.69
N GLN A 29 -98.87 -96.06 12.21
CA GLN A 29 -98.87 -94.61 12.27
C GLN A 29 -97.82 -94.10 13.27
N GLU A 30 -97.70 -94.73 14.44
CA GLU A 30 -96.72 -94.35 15.46
C GLU A 30 -95.27 -94.57 14.99
N LEU A 31 -94.99 -95.71 14.33
CA LEU A 31 -93.67 -95.97 13.74
C LEU A 31 -93.30 -94.95 12.65
N ARG A 32 -94.27 -94.53 11.83
CA ARG A 32 -94.03 -93.49 10.82
C ARG A 32 -93.71 -92.15 11.45
N ALA A 33 -94.38 -91.79 12.54
CA ALA A 33 -94.10 -90.56 13.29
C ALA A 33 -92.69 -90.57 13.91
N GLN A 34 -92.26 -91.68 14.50
CA GLN A 34 -90.90 -91.82 15.05
C GLN A 34 -89.79 -91.68 13.98
N VAL A 35 -90.02 -92.17 12.77
CA VAL A 35 -89.05 -92.04 11.67
C VAL A 35 -88.95 -90.59 11.18
N SER A 36 -90.06 -89.83 11.14
CA SER A 36 -90.01 -88.42 10.75
C SER A 36 -89.32 -87.53 11.78
N ASP A 37 -89.51 -87.80 13.08
CA ASP A 37 -88.93 -86.98 14.15
C ASP A 37 -87.41 -87.13 14.27
N THR A 38 -86.83 -88.22 13.74
CA THR A 38 -85.38 -88.48 13.77
C THR A 38 -84.63 -87.96 12.54
N ALA A 39 -85.33 -87.47 11.51
CA ALA A 39 -84.72 -86.97 10.27
C ALA A 39 -84.46 -85.45 10.30
N VAL A 40 -83.56 -85.00 11.17
CA VAL A 40 -83.03 -83.62 11.13
C VAL A 40 -81.76 -83.61 10.27
N VAL A 41 -81.89 -83.22 8.99
CA VAL A 41 -80.73 -83.04 8.09
C VAL A 41 -80.10 -81.67 8.37
N VAL A 42 -78.95 -81.67 9.05
CA VAL A 42 -78.13 -80.47 9.25
C VAL A 42 -77.24 -80.28 8.02
N SER A 43 -77.66 -79.42 7.09
CA SER A 43 -76.82 -78.99 5.97
C SER A 43 -75.80 -77.94 6.45
N MET A 44 -74.60 -78.39 6.80
CA MET A 44 -73.47 -77.47 6.95
C MET A 44 -72.99 -77.06 5.55
N ASP A 45 -73.34 -75.84 5.13
CA ASP A 45 -72.72 -75.20 3.96
C ASP A 45 -71.24 -74.92 4.27
N ASN A 46 -70.39 -75.87 3.89
CA ASN A 46 -68.96 -75.88 4.16
C ASN A 46 -68.13 -75.54 2.91
N SER A 47 -68.66 -74.70 2.01
CA SER A 47 -67.96 -74.26 0.80
C SER A 47 -66.91 -73.18 1.13
N ARG A 48 -65.81 -73.59 1.75
CA ARG A 48 -64.58 -72.78 1.84
C ARG A 48 -63.88 -72.73 0.48
N GLN A 49 -64.46 -72.03 -0.50
CA GLN A 49 -63.74 -71.73 -1.73
C GLN A 49 -62.77 -70.58 -1.44
N LEU A 50 -61.48 -70.88 -1.40
CA LEU A 50 -60.41 -69.88 -1.43
C LEU A 50 -60.44 -69.19 -2.79
N ASP A 51 -60.75 -67.89 -2.80
CA ASP A 51 -60.66 -67.06 -4.00
C ASP A 51 -59.19 -66.84 -4.37
N MET A 52 -58.64 -67.81 -5.11
CA MET A 52 -57.29 -67.74 -5.64
C MET A 52 -57.10 -66.61 -6.65
N ALA A 53 -58.17 -66.16 -7.32
CA ALA A 53 -58.08 -65.07 -8.29
C ALA A 53 -57.86 -63.73 -7.58
N GLY A 54 -58.57 -63.46 -6.48
CA GLY A 54 -58.35 -62.30 -5.63
C GLY A 54 -56.94 -62.24 -5.05
N VAL A 55 -56.45 -63.35 -4.48
CA VAL A 55 -55.08 -63.41 -3.92
C VAL A 55 -54.01 -63.19 -5.01
N LEU A 56 -54.20 -63.75 -6.21
CA LEU A 56 -53.28 -63.51 -7.33
C LEU A 56 -53.33 -62.05 -7.82
N ALA A 57 -54.49 -61.40 -7.78
CA ALA A 57 -54.63 -59.98 -8.11
C ALA A 57 -53.91 -59.09 -7.08
N ASP A 58 -54.04 -59.38 -5.79
CA ASP A 58 -53.35 -58.66 -4.71
C ASP A 58 -51.83 -58.80 -4.81
N VAL A 59 -51.33 -60.01 -5.08
CA VAL A 59 -49.89 -60.25 -5.30
C VAL A 59 -49.39 -59.47 -6.52
N ARG A 60 -50.15 -59.43 -7.62
CA ARG A 60 -49.80 -58.59 -8.79
C ARG A 60 -49.77 -57.12 -8.44
N ALA A 61 -50.77 -56.60 -7.73
CA ALA A 61 -50.83 -55.21 -7.32
C ALA A 61 -49.63 -54.84 -6.42
N GLN A 62 -49.25 -55.70 -5.48
CA GLN A 62 -48.05 -55.48 -4.66
C GLN A 62 -46.77 -55.46 -5.48
N TYR A 63 -46.62 -56.35 -6.46
CA TYR A 63 -45.44 -56.34 -7.35
C TYR A 63 -45.41 -55.11 -8.25
N GLU A 64 -46.55 -54.66 -8.76
CA GLU A 64 -46.67 -53.43 -9.54
C GLU A 64 -46.31 -52.20 -8.69
N ASP A 65 -46.77 -52.15 -7.44
CA ASP A 65 -46.41 -51.10 -6.49
C ASP A 65 -44.92 -51.10 -6.16
N ILE A 66 -44.32 -52.27 -5.92
CA ILE A 66 -42.88 -52.40 -5.64
C ILE A 66 -42.06 -51.99 -6.86
N ALA A 67 -42.47 -52.41 -8.06
CA ALA A 67 -41.82 -52.01 -9.31
C ALA A 67 -41.96 -50.51 -9.56
N GLY A 68 -43.14 -49.93 -9.30
CA GLY A 68 -43.39 -48.49 -9.37
C GLY A 68 -42.53 -47.70 -8.40
N ARG A 69 -42.44 -48.14 -7.14
CA ARG A 69 -41.56 -47.53 -6.12
C ARG A 69 -40.09 -47.63 -6.52
N SER A 70 -39.62 -48.81 -6.93
CA SER A 70 -38.24 -48.99 -7.37
C SER A 70 -37.88 -48.09 -8.55
N ARG A 71 -38.81 -47.93 -9.51
CA ARG A 71 -38.64 -47.00 -10.63
C ARG A 71 -38.58 -45.54 -10.17
N ALA A 72 -39.51 -45.12 -9.32
CA ALA A 72 -39.55 -43.76 -8.78
C ALA A 72 -38.30 -43.43 -7.96
N GLU A 73 -37.79 -44.38 -7.16
CA GLU A 73 -36.55 -44.25 -6.42
C GLU A 73 -35.34 -44.14 -7.35
N ALA A 74 -35.26 -44.96 -8.40
CA ALA A 74 -34.19 -44.88 -9.39
C ALA A 74 -34.22 -43.53 -10.14
N GLU A 75 -35.40 -43.09 -10.60
CA GLU A 75 -35.58 -41.80 -11.25
C GLU A 75 -35.20 -40.65 -10.32
N GLY A 76 -35.61 -40.70 -9.04
CA GLY A 76 -35.21 -39.73 -8.02
C GLY A 76 -33.71 -39.69 -7.77
N LEU A 77 -33.04 -40.84 -7.68
CA LEU A 77 -31.60 -40.94 -7.54
C LEU A 77 -30.86 -40.35 -8.75
N TYR A 78 -31.32 -40.65 -9.96
CA TYR A 78 -30.75 -40.07 -11.18
C TYR A 78 -30.97 -38.56 -11.26
N GLN A 79 -32.13 -38.07 -10.85
CA GLN A 79 -32.42 -36.65 -10.85
C GLN A 79 -31.54 -35.89 -9.85
N VAL A 80 -31.35 -36.42 -8.64
CA VAL A 80 -30.41 -35.86 -7.65
C VAL A 80 -28.99 -35.87 -8.20
N LYS A 81 -28.52 -36.99 -8.76
CA LYS A 81 -27.17 -37.09 -9.34
C LYS A 81 -26.96 -36.11 -10.50
N TYR A 82 -27.97 -35.92 -11.33
CA TYR A 82 -27.92 -34.98 -12.44
C TYR A 82 -27.80 -33.53 -11.95
N GLU A 83 -28.62 -33.13 -10.97
CA GLU A 83 -28.54 -31.78 -10.38
C GLU A 83 -27.22 -31.57 -9.61
N GLU A 84 -26.69 -32.58 -8.92
CA GLU A 84 -25.36 -32.53 -8.30
C GLU A 84 -24.26 -32.28 -9.35
N LEU A 85 -24.26 -33.02 -10.46
CA LEU A 85 -23.29 -32.84 -11.53
C LEU A 85 -23.42 -31.47 -12.21
N LYS A 86 -24.65 -31.02 -12.45
CA LYS A 86 -24.93 -29.71 -13.05
C LYS A 86 -24.48 -28.57 -12.15
N THR A 87 -24.75 -28.64 -10.86
CA THR A 87 -24.28 -27.63 -9.89
C THR A 87 -22.76 -27.67 -9.73
N ALA A 88 -22.14 -28.85 -9.71
CA ALA A 88 -20.68 -28.99 -9.67
C ALA A 88 -20.02 -28.40 -10.93
N ALA A 89 -20.55 -28.69 -12.11
CA ALA A 89 -20.08 -28.12 -13.37
C ALA A 89 -20.24 -26.58 -13.41
N GLY A 90 -21.35 -26.06 -12.88
CA GLY A 90 -21.56 -24.62 -12.70
C GLY A 90 -20.49 -23.98 -11.81
N LYS A 91 -20.25 -24.55 -10.63
CA LYS A 91 -19.21 -24.09 -9.68
C LYS A 91 -17.81 -24.09 -10.32
N GLN A 92 -17.44 -25.19 -10.99
CA GLN A 92 -16.16 -25.26 -11.69
C GLN A 92 -16.05 -24.19 -12.79
N GLY A 93 -17.12 -23.92 -13.52
CA GLY A 93 -17.17 -22.83 -14.50
C GLY A 93 -16.99 -21.45 -13.87
N ASP A 94 -17.61 -21.20 -12.72
CA ASP A 94 -17.49 -19.95 -11.98
C ASP A 94 -16.09 -19.78 -11.37
N ASP A 95 -15.50 -20.83 -10.81
CA ASP A 95 -14.14 -20.84 -10.28
C ASP A 95 -13.11 -20.54 -11.40
N LEU A 96 -13.30 -21.13 -12.58
CA LEU A 96 -12.47 -20.83 -13.76
C LEU A 96 -12.62 -19.38 -14.22
N ARG A 97 -13.82 -18.81 -14.14
CA ARG A 97 -14.06 -17.38 -14.47
C ARG A 97 -13.41 -16.46 -13.42
N GLN A 98 -13.53 -16.80 -12.14
CA GLN A 98 -12.94 -16.03 -11.04
C GLN A 98 -11.41 -16.03 -11.14
N THR A 99 -10.80 -17.20 -11.29
CA THR A 99 -9.34 -17.32 -11.47
C THR A 99 -8.85 -16.59 -12.70
N ARG A 100 -9.57 -16.67 -13.84
CA ARG A 100 -9.26 -15.88 -15.04
C ARG A 100 -9.32 -14.37 -14.77
N SER A 101 -10.33 -13.90 -14.03
CA SER A 101 -10.44 -12.48 -13.64
C SER A 101 -9.27 -12.05 -12.75
N GLN A 102 -8.89 -12.87 -11.77
CA GLN A 102 -7.74 -12.61 -10.90
C GLN A 102 -6.43 -12.53 -11.70
N ILE A 103 -6.22 -13.44 -12.66
CA ILE A 103 -5.05 -13.40 -13.55
C ILE A 103 -5.02 -12.08 -14.34
N GLN A 104 -6.16 -11.64 -14.87
CA GLN A 104 -6.24 -10.36 -15.59
C GLN A 104 -5.95 -9.16 -14.68
N GLU A 105 -6.43 -9.16 -13.45
CA GLU A 105 -6.15 -8.11 -12.48
C GLU A 105 -4.68 -8.07 -12.07
N LEU A 106 -4.08 -9.24 -11.81
CA LEU A 106 -2.65 -9.36 -11.54
C LEU A 106 -1.82 -8.87 -12.73
N ASN A 107 -2.18 -9.23 -13.96
CA ASN A 107 -1.50 -8.71 -15.15
C ASN A 107 -1.60 -7.18 -15.26
N ARG A 108 -2.78 -6.59 -14.99
CA ARG A 108 -2.93 -5.13 -14.95
C ARG A 108 -2.08 -4.50 -13.84
N ARG A 109 -1.93 -5.17 -12.69
CA ARG A 109 -1.09 -4.70 -11.59
C ARG A 109 0.40 -4.78 -11.95
N ILE A 110 0.83 -5.86 -12.61
CA ILE A 110 2.19 -6.02 -13.13
C ILE A 110 2.51 -4.88 -14.11
N GLN A 111 1.63 -4.62 -15.08
CA GLN A 111 1.82 -3.53 -16.05
C GLN A 111 1.92 -2.15 -15.39
N ARG A 112 1.07 -1.86 -14.40
CA ARG A 112 1.15 -0.61 -13.63
C ARG A 112 2.48 -0.46 -12.90
N ILE A 113 2.91 -1.49 -12.17
CA ILE A 113 4.18 -1.47 -11.43
C ILE A 113 5.36 -1.35 -12.41
N GLN A 114 5.32 -2.00 -13.58
CA GLN A 114 6.35 -1.85 -14.61
C GLN A 114 6.43 -0.41 -15.12
N ALA A 115 5.29 0.23 -15.40
CA ALA A 115 5.25 1.63 -15.80
C ALA A 115 5.77 2.57 -14.70
N GLU A 116 5.45 2.31 -13.43
CA GLU A 116 5.99 3.05 -12.29
C GLU A 116 7.51 2.89 -12.17
N ILE A 117 8.03 1.68 -12.37
CA ILE A 117 9.48 1.41 -12.37
C ILE A 117 10.16 2.19 -13.51
N GLU A 118 9.59 2.20 -14.70
CA GLU A 118 10.13 2.94 -15.85
C GLU A 118 10.10 4.45 -15.61
N ALA A 119 9.00 4.99 -15.07
CA ALA A 119 8.90 6.38 -14.69
C ALA A 119 9.95 6.78 -13.64
N LEU A 120 10.13 5.98 -12.59
CA LEU A 120 11.14 6.21 -11.55
C LEU A 120 12.57 6.10 -12.10
N LYS A 121 12.84 5.17 -13.03
CA LYS A 121 14.14 5.08 -13.71
C LYS A 121 14.44 6.33 -14.52
N ASN A 122 13.46 6.85 -15.26
CA ASN A 122 13.60 8.09 -16.02
C ASN A 122 13.79 9.31 -15.11
N GLN A 123 13.08 9.36 -13.98
CA GLN A 123 13.30 10.40 -12.98
C GLN A 123 14.71 10.31 -12.37
N ARG A 124 15.18 9.10 -12.07
CA ARG A 124 16.53 8.89 -11.53
C ARG A 124 17.60 9.34 -12.52
N SER A 125 17.51 8.95 -13.78
CA SER A 125 18.47 9.38 -14.80
C SER A 125 18.44 10.89 -15.04
N GLY A 126 17.26 11.51 -15.00
CA GLY A 126 17.13 12.97 -15.07
C GLY A 126 17.79 13.68 -13.88
N LEU A 127 17.63 13.14 -12.66
CA LEU A 127 18.29 13.68 -11.47
C LEU A 127 19.80 13.46 -11.50
N GLU A 128 20.28 12.28 -11.93
CA GLU A 128 21.71 11.99 -12.10
C GLU A 128 22.35 12.97 -13.10
N ALA A 129 21.69 13.26 -14.23
CA ALA A 129 22.14 14.26 -15.19
C ALA A 129 22.18 15.67 -14.59
N ALA A 130 21.13 16.08 -13.87
CA ALA A 130 21.10 17.39 -13.22
C ALA A 130 22.17 17.57 -12.14
N VAL A 131 22.50 16.49 -11.41
CA VAL A 131 23.62 16.47 -10.45
C VAL A 131 24.94 16.62 -11.18
N ALA A 132 25.19 15.84 -12.23
CA ALA A 132 26.43 15.92 -13.01
C ALA A 132 26.63 17.33 -13.61
N GLU A 133 25.58 17.95 -14.17
CA GLU A 133 25.64 19.32 -14.67
C GLU A 133 25.92 20.35 -13.56
N ALA A 134 25.34 20.16 -12.37
CA ALA A 134 25.57 21.05 -11.24
C ALA A 134 27.01 20.92 -10.70
N GLU A 135 27.54 19.70 -10.66
CA GLU A 135 28.93 19.42 -10.31
C GLU A 135 29.88 20.06 -11.33
N GLU A 136 29.67 19.86 -12.63
CA GLU A 136 30.51 20.46 -13.67
C GLU A 136 30.51 22.00 -13.59
N ARG A 137 29.31 22.61 -13.47
CA ARG A 137 29.18 24.06 -13.29
C ARG A 137 29.88 24.55 -12.02
N GLY A 138 29.76 23.80 -10.92
CA GLY A 138 30.43 24.10 -9.66
C GLY A 138 31.96 24.02 -9.78
N GLU A 139 32.48 22.99 -10.43
CA GLU A 139 33.91 22.82 -10.67
C GLU A 139 34.48 23.94 -11.56
N LEU A 140 33.76 24.33 -12.62
CA LEU A 140 34.17 25.46 -13.46
C LEU A 140 34.24 26.76 -12.66
N ALA A 141 33.23 27.05 -11.85
CA ALA A 141 33.23 28.23 -10.98
C ALA A 141 34.39 28.22 -9.98
N LEU A 142 34.74 27.05 -9.42
CA LEU A 142 35.89 26.90 -8.53
C LEU A 142 37.22 27.09 -9.28
N ARG A 143 37.35 26.56 -10.50
CA ARG A 143 38.55 26.76 -11.34
C ARG A 143 38.75 28.25 -11.63
N ASP A 144 37.70 28.95 -12.02
CA ASP A 144 37.73 30.40 -12.29
C ASP A 144 38.09 31.21 -11.05
N ALA A 145 37.50 30.88 -9.90
CA ALA A 145 37.82 31.54 -8.64
C ALA A 145 39.29 31.33 -8.23
N ARG A 146 39.80 30.10 -8.37
CA ARG A 146 41.22 29.78 -8.12
C ARG A 146 42.16 30.52 -9.07
N ALA A 147 41.81 30.60 -10.35
CA ALA A 147 42.59 31.35 -11.33
C ALA A 147 42.65 32.85 -11.00
N LYS A 148 41.51 33.46 -10.63
CA LYS A 148 41.45 34.85 -10.17
C LYS A 148 42.28 35.08 -8.91
N LEU A 149 42.20 34.16 -7.95
CA LEU A 149 42.98 34.22 -6.72
C LEU A 149 44.48 34.18 -7.02
N GLY A 150 44.94 33.24 -7.86
CA GLY A 150 46.34 33.17 -8.28
C GLY A 150 46.81 34.42 -9.02
N GLY A 151 45.96 35.02 -9.86
CA GLY A 151 46.25 36.30 -10.51
C GLY A 151 46.42 37.46 -9.52
N LEU A 152 45.56 37.55 -8.50
CA LEU A 152 45.65 38.56 -7.45
C LEU A 152 46.87 38.35 -6.54
N GLU A 153 47.19 37.12 -6.19
CA GLU A 153 48.41 36.79 -5.43
C GLU A 153 49.68 37.15 -6.21
N GLY A 154 49.70 36.88 -7.52
CA GLY A 154 50.79 37.29 -8.41
C GLY A 154 50.94 38.81 -8.48
N ALA A 155 49.84 39.54 -8.68
CA ALA A 155 49.86 41.00 -8.70
C ALA A 155 50.32 41.59 -7.35
N LEU A 156 49.90 41.00 -6.23
CA LEU A 156 50.34 41.39 -4.89
C LEU A 156 51.85 41.16 -4.71
N ALA A 157 52.38 40.03 -5.17
CA ALA A 157 53.80 39.73 -5.11
C ALA A 157 54.64 40.72 -5.94
N GLN A 158 54.18 41.03 -7.16
CA GLN A 158 54.80 42.04 -8.02
C GLN A 158 54.80 43.43 -7.35
N ALA A 159 53.66 43.88 -6.83
CA ALA A 159 53.56 45.17 -6.15
C ALA A 159 54.49 45.26 -4.92
N LYS A 160 54.64 44.17 -4.16
CA LYS A 160 55.60 44.10 -3.04
C LYS A 160 57.06 44.20 -3.53
N GLN A 161 57.39 43.55 -4.64
CA GLN A 161 58.72 43.65 -5.24
C GLN A 161 59.02 45.06 -5.75
N ASP A 162 58.04 45.69 -6.41
CA ASP A 162 58.15 47.07 -6.89
C ASP A 162 58.33 48.06 -5.74
N LEU A 163 57.56 47.90 -4.66
CA LEU A 163 57.74 48.72 -3.46
C LEU A 163 59.15 48.54 -2.86
N ALA A 164 59.63 47.29 -2.76
CA ALA A 164 60.98 47.03 -2.28
C ALA A 164 62.06 47.65 -3.19
N ARG A 165 61.83 47.68 -4.51
CA ARG A 165 62.71 48.36 -5.47
C ARG A 165 62.70 49.88 -5.25
N GLN A 166 61.52 50.49 -5.17
CA GLN A 166 61.36 51.92 -4.92
C GLN A 166 62.02 52.36 -3.60
N LEU A 167 61.93 51.55 -2.54
CA LEU A 167 62.61 51.84 -1.28
C LEU A 167 64.14 51.87 -1.41
N ARG A 168 64.73 50.99 -2.23
CA ARG A 168 66.18 51.01 -2.51
C ARG A 168 66.56 52.26 -3.30
N GLU A 169 65.84 52.55 -4.39
CA GLU A 169 66.06 53.74 -5.22
C GLU A 169 65.92 55.03 -4.39
N TYR A 170 64.95 55.10 -3.49
CA TYR A 170 64.77 56.23 -2.57
C TYR A 170 65.93 56.37 -1.58
N GLN A 171 66.44 55.26 -1.03
CA GLN A 171 67.59 55.28 -0.13
C GLN A 171 68.86 55.74 -0.86
N GLU A 172 69.08 55.30 -2.09
CA GLU A 172 70.19 55.75 -2.93
C GLU A 172 70.12 57.26 -3.20
N LEU A 173 68.93 57.76 -3.55
CA LEU A 173 68.70 59.19 -3.76
C LEU A 173 68.93 60.00 -2.48
N MET A 174 68.48 59.49 -1.32
CA MET A 174 68.73 60.11 -0.02
C MET A 174 70.23 60.21 0.27
N ASN A 175 71.00 59.16 -0.02
CA ASN A 175 72.45 59.17 0.16
C ASN A 175 73.11 60.25 -0.70
N VAL A 176 72.69 60.42 -1.96
CA VAL A 176 73.17 61.50 -2.84
C VAL A 176 72.80 62.87 -2.26
N LYS A 177 71.56 63.05 -1.79
CA LYS A 177 71.12 64.31 -1.16
C LYS A 177 71.97 64.67 0.05
N LEU A 178 72.30 63.69 0.90
CA LEU A 178 73.17 63.90 2.06
C LEU A 178 74.60 64.27 1.64
N ALA A 179 75.14 63.64 0.60
CA ALA A 179 76.45 64.02 0.04
C ALA A 179 76.45 65.47 -0.46
N LEU A 180 75.40 65.88 -1.19
CA LEU A 180 75.24 67.25 -1.66
C LEU A 180 75.09 68.27 -0.51
N ASP A 181 74.36 67.93 0.57
CA ASP A 181 74.29 68.80 1.74
C ASP A 181 75.67 69.03 2.38
N ILE A 182 76.50 67.99 2.43
CA ILE A 182 77.88 68.08 2.92
C ILE A 182 78.69 68.99 2.00
N GLU A 183 78.62 68.79 0.68
CA GLU A 183 79.29 69.64 -0.30
C GLU A 183 78.89 71.12 -0.13
N ILE A 184 77.59 71.42 -0.06
CA ILE A 184 77.08 72.79 0.18
C ILE A 184 77.63 73.35 1.49
N ALA A 185 77.64 72.58 2.58
CA ALA A 185 78.18 73.01 3.85
C ALA A 185 79.70 73.29 3.77
N THR A 186 80.45 72.51 2.99
CA THR A 186 81.88 72.78 2.75
C THR A 186 82.11 74.02 1.90
N TYR A 187 81.33 74.22 0.83
CA TYR A 187 81.40 75.43 0.00
C TYR A 187 81.09 76.69 0.80
N ARG A 188 80.06 76.66 1.67
CA ARG A 188 79.74 77.77 2.58
C ARG A 188 80.91 78.11 3.52
N LYS A 189 81.54 77.10 4.14
CA LYS A 189 82.71 77.32 5.03
C LYS A 189 83.91 77.92 4.31
N LEU A 190 84.18 77.51 3.07
CA LEU A 190 85.27 78.07 2.26
C LEU A 190 85.00 79.54 1.94
N LEU A 191 83.77 79.87 1.54
CA LEU A 191 83.34 81.26 1.29
C LEU A 191 83.44 82.13 2.55
N GLU A 192 82.94 81.66 3.69
CA GLU A 192 83.07 82.35 4.99
C GLU A 192 84.55 82.63 5.35
N GLY A 193 85.45 81.69 5.03
CA GLY A 193 86.89 81.86 5.22
C GLY A 193 87.53 82.90 4.30
N GLU A 194 87.07 83.01 3.05
CA GLU A 194 87.48 84.08 2.14
C GLU A 194 86.92 85.44 2.56
N GLU A 195 85.64 85.52 2.91
CA GLU A 195 85.00 86.72 3.45
C GLU A 195 85.72 87.22 4.71
N SER A 196 86.09 86.32 5.63
CA SER A 196 86.88 86.67 6.82
C SER A 196 88.27 87.24 6.47
N ARG A 197 88.92 86.78 5.39
CA ARG A 197 90.19 87.34 4.91
C ARG A 197 90.00 88.71 4.27
N TRP A 198 88.91 88.90 3.52
CA TRP A 198 88.54 90.20 2.94
C TRP A 198 88.17 91.22 4.03
N GLU A 199 87.43 90.82 5.06
CA GLU A 199 87.12 91.63 6.25
C GLU A 199 88.36 91.98 7.07
N ALA A 200 89.36 91.09 7.14
CA ALA A 200 90.64 91.39 7.79
C ALA A 200 91.51 92.40 7.01
N LEU A 201 91.31 92.53 5.68
CA LEU A 201 92.04 93.49 4.84
C LEU A 201 91.34 94.87 4.74
N ILE A 202 90.08 94.99 5.17
CA ILE A 202 89.31 96.25 5.16
C ILE A 202 88.60 96.41 6.51
N PRO A 203 89.10 97.25 7.45
CA PRO A 203 88.38 97.48 8.69
C PRO A 203 87.17 98.38 8.44
N ASN A 204 85.95 97.84 8.54
CA ASN A 204 84.74 98.63 8.63
C ASN A 204 84.15 98.52 10.05
N PRO A 205 83.73 99.63 10.70
CA PRO A 205 83.26 99.62 12.07
C PRO A 205 81.78 99.29 12.10
N ARG A 206 81.42 98.22 12.82
CA ARG A 206 80.25 98.11 13.72
C ARG A 206 79.82 96.65 13.85
N SER A 207 80.26 96.05 14.94
CA SER A 207 79.65 94.88 15.54
C SER A 207 78.53 95.32 16.48
N HIS A 208 77.30 94.81 16.33
CA HIS A 208 76.41 94.53 17.46
C HIS A 208 75.52 93.32 17.17
N ARG A 209 75.32 92.55 18.24
CA ARG A 209 74.91 91.17 18.35
C ARG A 209 73.57 91.12 19.08
N SER A 210 72.59 90.35 18.59
CA SER A 210 71.67 89.47 19.37
C SER A 210 70.37 89.14 18.60
N ALA A 211 70.08 87.84 18.46
CA ALA A 211 68.76 87.27 18.11
C ALA A 211 67.91 87.06 19.40
N PRO A 212 66.69 86.46 19.38
CA PRO A 212 65.76 86.12 18.28
C PRO A 212 64.30 86.59 18.56
N SER A 213 63.40 86.60 17.56
CA SER A 213 61.96 86.33 17.73
C SER A 213 61.28 86.15 16.37
N SER A 214 60.39 85.17 16.32
CA SER A 214 59.83 84.46 15.16
C SER A 214 58.98 85.29 14.19
N PRO A 215 58.98 84.96 12.88
CA PRO A 215 57.95 85.42 11.94
C PRO A 215 56.66 84.59 12.09
N GLN A 216 55.53 85.27 12.23
CA GLN A 216 54.20 84.68 12.10
C GLN A 216 54.02 84.11 10.70
N VAL A 217 53.55 82.87 10.67
CA VAL A 217 53.27 82.08 9.48
C VAL A 217 51.95 82.57 8.89
N ASP A 218 52.01 82.99 7.63
CA ASP A 218 50.87 83.30 6.78
C ASP A 218 49.98 82.05 6.65
N SER A 219 48.71 82.23 7.00
CA SER A 219 47.69 81.18 6.96
C SER A 219 47.09 81.13 5.56
N GLY A 220 47.82 80.51 4.65
CA GLY A 220 47.30 80.06 3.36
C GLY A 220 46.43 78.82 3.55
N GLU A 221 45.11 79.01 3.50
CA GLU A 221 44.09 77.96 3.39
C GLU A 221 44.32 77.10 2.13
N GLY A 222 45.11 76.04 2.29
CA GLY A 222 45.18 74.91 1.36
C GLY A 222 44.38 73.76 1.95
N THR A 223 43.15 73.60 1.46
CA THR A 223 42.15 72.57 1.77
C THR A 223 42.74 71.23 2.21
N ARG A 224 42.83 71.01 3.54
CA ARG A 224 42.79 69.65 4.08
C ARG A 224 41.39 69.13 3.84
N CYS A 225 41.24 68.20 2.90
CA CYS A 225 40.08 67.32 2.91
C CYS A 225 39.96 66.72 4.32
N PRO A 226 38.79 66.74 4.97
CA PRO A 226 38.62 66.05 6.24
C PRO A 226 38.88 64.56 5.99
N PRO A 227 39.43 63.80 6.97
CA PRO A 227 39.27 62.37 6.92
C PRO A 227 37.76 62.12 6.95
N HIS A 228 37.22 61.61 5.84
CA HIS A 228 35.87 61.06 5.85
C HIS A 228 35.77 60.13 7.07
N PRO A 229 34.71 60.20 7.90
CA PRO A 229 34.49 59.17 8.88
C PRO A 229 34.43 57.87 8.10
N LEU A 230 35.35 56.94 8.38
CA LEU A 230 35.20 55.57 7.95
C LEU A 230 33.84 55.13 8.50
N ARG A 231 32.85 55.14 7.62
CA ARG A 231 31.51 54.64 7.91
C ARG A 231 31.73 53.23 8.46
N PRO A 232 31.22 52.89 9.66
CA PRO A 232 31.43 51.56 10.20
C PRO A 232 30.95 50.57 9.15
N ARG A 233 31.87 49.69 8.73
CA ARG A 233 31.58 48.61 7.80
C ARG A 233 30.37 47.88 8.38
N PRO A 234 29.24 47.73 7.65
CA PRO A 234 28.10 47.03 8.19
C PRO A 234 28.57 45.64 8.64
N PRO A 235 28.12 45.14 9.81
CA PRO A 235 28.47 43.79 10.23
C PRO A 235 28.13 42.82 9.09
N PRO A 236 28.92 41.76 8.88
CA PRO A 236 28.57 40.75 7.90
C PRO A 236 27.13 40.32 8.21
N LYS A 237 26.22 40.49 7.26
CA LYS A 237 24.86 39.97 7.39
C LYS A 237 25.01 38.46 7.49
N SER A 238 24.89 37.91 8.70
CA SER A 238 24.76 36.47 8.91
C SER A 238 23.51 36.06 8.14
N ARG A 239 23.71 35.38 7.01
CA ARG A 239 22.59 34.83 6.24
C ARG A 239 22.21 33.55 6.97
N ALA A 240 21.15 33.63 7.78
CA ALA A 240 20.54 32.44 8.34
C ALA A 240 19.97 31.61 7.18
N ILE A 241 20.44 30.38 7.04
CA ILE A 241 19.89 29.41 6.08
C ILE A 241 18.82 28.63 6.83
N VAL A 242 17.57 28.77 6.42
CA VAL A 242 16.45 27.99 6.95
C VAL A 242 16.30 26.74 6.09
N ILE A 243 16.60 25.58 6.66
CA ILE A 243 16.38 24.29 6.01
C ILE A 243 15.04 23.76 6.48
N LYS A 244 14.09 23.63 5.55
CA LYS A 244 12.81 23.00 5.80
C LYS A 244 12.84 21.55 5.33
N LYS A 245 12.59 20.63 6.25
CA LYS A 245 12.42 19.21 5.95
C LYS A 245 10.94 18.90 5.98
N ILE A 246 10.38 18.50 4.83
CA ILE A 246 8.97 18.19 4.65
C ILE A 246 8.85 16.71 4.31
N GLU A 247 8.13 15.96 5.14
CA GLU A 247 7.82 14.55 4.89
C GLU A 247 6.38 14.44 4.39
N THR A 248 6.19 13.86 3.21
CA THR A 248 4.87 13.62 2.62
C THR A 248 4.66 12.13 2.37
N ARG A 249 3.49 11.62 2.76
CA ARG A 249 3.03 10.26 2.45
C ARG A 249 1.67 10.36 1.78
N ASP A 250 1.52 9.71 0.63
CA ASP A 250 0.28 9.71 -0.18
C ASP A 250 -0.22 11.13 -0.53
N GLY A 251 0.70 12.07 -0.76
CA GLY A 251 0.39 13.47 -1.08
C GLY A 251 -0.11 14.32 0.09
N LYS A 252 -0.14 13.78 1.33
CA LYS A 252 -0.46 14.54 2.54
C LYS A 252 0.80 14.81 3.37
N LEU A 253 0.85 16.00 3.95
CA LEU A 253 1.95 16.48 4.79
C LEU A 253 1.90 15.72 6.13
N VAL A 254 2.97 14.96 6.43
CA VAL A 254 3.08 14.09 7.62
C VAL A 254 3.89 14.78 8.71
N SER A 255 4.97 15.47 8.35
CA SER A 255 5.78 16.25 9.29
C SER A 255 6.50 17.41 8.60
N GLU A 256 6.65 18.54 9.31
CA GLU A 256 7.46 19.69 8.89
C GLU A 256 8.38 20.09 10.06
N SER A 257 9.70 20.09 9.82
CA SER A 257 10.68 20.64 10.75
C SER A 257 11.51 21.71 10.07
N SER A 258 11.78 22.80 10.78
CA SER A 258 12.59 23.93 10.30
C SER A 258 13.79 24.12 11.20
N ASP A 259 14.98 23.91 10.66
CA ASP A 259 16.24 24.17 11.34
C ASP A 259 16.89 25.43 10.76
N VAL A 260 17.30 26.34 11.64
CA VAL A 260 17.96 27.59 11.26
C VAL A 260 19.44 27.45 11.55
N LEU A 261 20.26 27.41 10.50
CA LEU A 261 21.71 27.43 10.63
C LEU A 261 22.18 28.89 10.45
N GLU A 262 22.67 29.49 11.53
CA GLU A 262 23.40 30.76 11.47
C GLU A 262 24.83 30.49 10.99
N SER A 263 25.27 31.25 9.97
CA SER A 263 26.63 31.21 9.41
C SER A 263 27.53 32.27 10.02
#